data_AF-A0A0A1VNQ3-F1
#
_entry.id   AF-A0A0A1VNQ3-F1
#
_cell.length_a   1.000
_cell.length_b   1.000
_cell.length_c   1.000
_cell.angle_alpha   90.00
_cell.angle_beta   90.00
_cell.angle_gamma   90.00
#
_symmetry.space_group_name_H-M   'P 1'
#
loop_
_entity.id
_entity.type
_entity.pdbx_description
1 polymer ?
#
loop_
_entity_poly.entity_id
_entity_poly.type
_entity_poly.pdbx_seq_one_letter_code
_entity_poly.pdbx_strand_id
1 'polypeptide(L)' 'MGWAGVKNGQLLALAEAEFDIFLTVDRNLSFQQNLPQFDIAVIVLQAPSNRLADLKPLAPQVLAILATVAKGQATVVSA' A
#
# COMPACT_ATOMS: atom_id res chain seq x y z
N MET A 1 -0.28 -14.51 9.41
CA MET A 1 1.04 -13.93 9.06
C MET A 1 1.95 -13.73 10.26
N GLY A 2 1.49 -13.20 11.40
CA GLY A 2 2.36 -13.03 12.59
C GLY A 2 3.31 -11.83 12.52
N TRP A 3 3.02 -10.86 11.65
CA TRP A 3 3.90 -9.71 11.36
C TRP A 3 3.68 -8.49 12.28
N ALA A 4 2.95 -8.66 13.38
CA ALA A 4 2.73 -7.57 14.33
C ALA A 4 4.07 -7.07 14.90
N GLY A 5 4.34 -5.77 14.79
CA GLY A 5 5.59 -5.15 15.26
C GLY A 5 6.77 -5.24 14.29
N VAL A 6 6.61 -5.88 13.12
CA VAL A 6 7.64 -5.88 12.07
C VAL A 6 7.79 -4.47 11.49
N LYS A 7 9.04 -4.04 11.26
CA LYS A 7 9.34 -2.73 10.69
C LYS A 7 8.97 -2.67 9.20
N ASN A 8 8.54 -1.50 8.71
CA ASN A 8 8.05 -1.30 7.34
C ASN A 8 8.93 -1.91 6.23
N GLY A 9 10.26 -1.72 6.27
CA GLY A 9 11.16 -2.32 5.25
C GLY A 9 11.18 -3.85 5.27
N GLN A 10 11.19 -4.47 6.46
CA GLN A 10 11.09 -5.92 6.60
C GLN A 10 9.68 -6.43 6.25
N LEU A 11 8.65 -5.65 6.56
CA LEU A 11 7.27 -5.96 6.21
C LEU A 11 7.09 -6.03 4.69
N LEU A 12 7.68 -5.10 3.93
CA LEU A 12 7.65 -5.13 2.47
C LEU A 12 8.41 -6.33 1.90
N ALA A 13 9.57 -6.68 2.47
CA ALA A 13 10.32 -7.87 2.06
C ALA A 13 9.57 -9.19 2.33
N LEU A 14 8.80 -9.25 3.41
CA LEU A 14 7.92 -10.40 3.68
C LEU A 14 6.71 -10.40 2.75
N ALA A 15 6.13 -9.22 2.48
CA ALA A 15 4.94 -9.10 1.65
C ALA A 15 5.21 -9.41 0.17
N GLU A 16 6.33 -8.97 -0.40
CA GLU A 16 6.66 -9.21 -1.82
C GLU A 16 6.82 -10.70 -2.16
N ALA A 17 7.14 -11.53 -1.16
CA ALA A 17 7.25 -12.98 -1.34
C ALA A 17 5.89 -13.68 -1.52
N GLU A 18 4.80 -13.03 -1.10
CA GLU A 18 3.46 -13.65 -1.04
C GLU A 18 2.37 -12.85 -1.78
N PHE A 19 2.59 -11.56 -2.04
CA PHE A 19 1.59 -10.64 -2.58
C PHE A 19 2.16 -9.72 -3.66
N ASP A 20 1.34 -9.42 -4.67
CA ASP A 20 1.68 -8.44 -5.70
C ASP A 20 1.43 -6.98 -5.30
N ILE A 21 0.52 -6.76 -4.34
CA ILE A 21 0.04 -5.42 -3.96
C ILE A 21 -0.07 -5.30 -2.43
N PHE A 22 0.53 -4.24 -1.88
CA PHE A 22 0.41 -3.83 -0.49
C PHE A 22 -0.44 -2.57 -0.36
N LEU A 23 -1.64 -2.69 0.19
CA LEU A 23 -2.57 -1.58 0.43
C LEU A 23 -2.41 -1.02 1.86
N THR A 24 -2.22 0.29 2.00
CA THR A 24 -1.99 0.93 3.31
C THR A 24 -2.58 2.33 3.40
N VAL A 25 -2.80 2.81 4.62
CA VAL A 25 -3.11 4.22 4.94
C VAL A 25 -1.87 4.98 5.45
N ASP A 26 -0.74 4.28 5.66
CA ASP A 26 0.50 4.88 6.14
C ASP A 26 1.22 5.61 5.00
N ARG A 27 1.07 6.93 4.98
CA ARG A 27 1.76 7.82 4.02
C ARG A 27 3.27 7.80 4.20
N ASN A 28 3.77 7.55 5.41
CA ASN A 28 5.21 7.58 5.66
C ASN A 28 5.94 6.39 5.03
N LEU A 29 5.27 5.23 4.94
CA LEU A 29 5.83 4.01 4.37
C LEU A 29 6.29 4.22 2.92
N SER A 30 5.51 4.94 2.11
CA SER A 30 5.87 5.24 0.72
C SER A 30 7.00 6.25 0.57
N PHE A 31 7.20 7.15 1.53
CA PHE A 31 8.26 8.18 1.46
C PHE A 31 9.57 7.76 2.11
N GLN A 32 9.53 6.85 3.09
CA GLN A 32 10.70 6.45 3.87
C GLN A 32 11.46 5.25 3.29
N GLN A 33 10.81 4.42 2.48
CA GLN A 33 11.40 3.20 1.91
C GLN A 33 11.83 3.41 0.47
N ASN A 34 12.96 2.81 0.07
CA ASN A 34 13.40 2.77 -1.32
C ASN A 34 12.56 1.75 -2.11
N LEU A 35 11.31 2.11 -2.43
CA LEU A 35 10.34 1.21 -3.07
C LEU A 35 10.86 0.48 -4.32
N PRO A 36 11.68 1.09 -5.20
CA PRO A 36 12.20 0.41 -6.40
C PRO A 36 12.99 -0.88 -6.14
N GLN A 37 13.41 -1.13 -4.90
CA GLN A 37 14.13 -2.37 -4.54
C GLN A 37 13.20 -3.57 -4.28
N PHE A 38 11.87 -3.35 -4.19
CA PHE A 38 10.91 -4.40 -3.88
C PHE A 38 10.04 -4.77 -5.10
N ASP A 39 9.74 -6.05 -5.27
CA ASP A 39 8.87 -6.60 -6.32
C ASP A 39 7.39 -6.64 -5.87
N ILE A 40 6.94 -5.55 -5.26
CA ILE A 40 5.54 -5.36 -4.82
C ILE A 40 5.07 -3.95 -5.15
N ALA A 41 3.81 -3.81 -5.56
CA ALA A 41 3.19 -2.50 -5.76
C ALA A 41 2.64 -1.98 -4.41
N VAL A 42 2.78 -0.68 -4.13
CA VAL A 42 2.22 -0.08 -2.92
C VAL A 42 1.07 0.85 -3.30
N ILE A 43 -0.10 0.67 -2.68
CA ILE A 43 -1.23 1.59 -2.81
C ILE A 43 -1.44 2.30 -1.48
N VAL A 44 -1.40 3.63 -1.50
CA VAL A 44 -1.62 4.47 -0.32
C VAL A 44 -2.99 5.12 -0.41
N LEU A 45 -3.87 4.79 0.53
CA LEU A 45 -5.18 5.42 0.68
C LEU A 45 -5.05 6.73 1.44
N GLN A 46 -5.44 7.82 0.79
CA GLN A 46 -5.49 9.14 1.38
C GLN A 46 -6.94 9.57 1.57
N ALA A 47 -7.42 9.43 2.80
CA ALA A 47 -8.75 9.86 3.22
C ALA A 47 -8.66 10.86 4.39
N PRO A 48 -9.74 11.60 4.70
CA PRO A 48 -9.78 12.50 5.85
C PRO A 48 -9.50 11.81 7.20
N SER A 49 -9.80 10.52 7.32
CA SER A 49 -9.42 9.69 8.47
C SER A 49 -9.28 8.21 8.10
N ASN A 50 -8.74 7.42 9.03
CA ASN A 50 -8.63 5.96 8.90
C ASN A 50 -9.95 5.23 9.22
N ARG A 51 -11.06 5.95 9.45
CA ARG A 51 -12.36 5.33 9.65
C ARG A 51 -12.82 4.67 8.36
N LEU A 52 -13.44 3.49 8.49
CA LEU A 52 -13.97 2.76 7.34
C LEU A 52 -14.94 3.60 6.50
N ALA A 53 -15.74 4.48 7.13
CA ALA A 53 -16.66 5.37 6.42
C ALA A 53 -15.94 6.31 5.44
N ASP A 54 -14.71 6.75 5.77
CA ASP A 54 -13.91 7.66 4.95
C ASP A 54 -13.07 6.89 3.92
N LEU A 55 -12.70 5.63 4.21
CA LEU A 55 -11.92 4.78 3.30
C LEU A 55 -12.78 4.06 2.25
N LYS A 56 -13.99 3.64 2.62
CA LYS A 56 -14.89 2.85 1.77
C LYS A 56 -15.18 3.52 0.41
N PRO A 57 -15.37 4.86 0.32
CA PRO A 57 -15.57 5.53 -0.97
C PRO A 57 -14.39 5.39 -1.95
N LEU A 58 -13.19 5.06 -1.48
CA LEU A 58 -12.01 4.86 -2.33
C LEU A 58 -11.97 3.49 -3.01
N ALA A 59 -12.74 2.52 -2.52
CA ALA A 59 -12.70 1.14 -3.01
C ALA A 59 -12.91 1.01 -4.54
N PRO A 60 -13.86 1.74 -5.18
CA PRO A 60 -14.02 1.67 -6.63
C PRO A 60 -12.78 2.14 -7.40
N GLN A 61 -12.11 3.19 -6.92
CA GLN A 61 -10.87 3.69 -7.54
C GLN A 61 -9.73 2.70 -7.38
N VAL A 62 -9.59 2.10 -6.18
CA VAL A 62 -8.60 1.04 -5.93
C VAL A 62 -8.81 -0.12 -6.90
N LEU A 63 -10.05 -0.63 -7.00
CA LEU A 63 -10.40 -1.74 -7.87
C LEU A 63 -10.07 -1.45 -9.35
N ALA A 64 -10.28 -0.22 -9.80
CA ALA A 64 -9.98 0.18 -11.18
C ALA A 64 -8.49 0.16 -11.52
N ILE A 65 -7.60 0.36 -10.53
CA ILE A 65 -6.15 0.43 -10.76
C ILE A 65 -5.40 -0.88 -10.44
N LEU A 66 -6.04 -1.87 -9.81
CA LEU A 66 -5.37 -3.12 -9.38
C LEU A 66 -4.61 -3.81 -10.51
N ALA A 67 -5.13 -3.79 -11.74
CA ALA A 67 -4.51 -4.44 -12.89
C ALA A 67 -3.36 -3.64 -13.53
N THR A 68 -3.21 -2.36 -13.17
CA THR A 68 -2.29 -1.43 -13.84
C THR A 68 -1.21 -0.85 -12.91
N VAL A 69 -1.32 -1.06 -11.60
CA VAL A 69 -0.29 -0.60 -10.67
C VAL A 69 1.03 -1.31 -10.93
N ALA A 70 2.11 -0.54 -11.05
CA ALA A 70 3.44 -1.10 -11.22
C ALA A 70 4.08 -1.43 -9.87
N LYS A 71 4.86 -2.50 -9.86
CA LYS A 71 5.69 -2.92 -8.72
C LYS A 71 6.84 -1.92 -8.51
N GLY A 72 7.36 -1.87 -7.29
CA GLY A 72 8.49 -0.99 -6.93
C GLY A 72 8.12 0.50 -6.84
N GLN A 73 6.84 0.84 -6.87
CA GLN A 73 6.35 2.21 -6.75
C GLN A 73 5.12 2.32 -5.86
N ALA A 74 4.88 3.53 -5.35
CA ALA A 74 3.66 3.87 -4.64
C ALA A 74 2.67 4.60 -5.56
N THR A 75 1.40 4.22 -5.49
CA THR A 75 0.28 4.93 -6.11
C THR A 75 -0.65 5.43 -5.02
N VAL A 76 -0.96 6.73 -5.03
CA VAL A 76 -1.88 7.33 -4.06
C VAL A 76 -3.29 7.32 -4.65
N VAL A 77 -4.26 6.86 -3.86
CA VAL A 77 -5.70 6.96 -4.16
C VAL A 77 -6.32 7.88 -3.12
N SER A 78 -6.91 8.98 -3.56
CA SER A 78 -7.47 10.00 -2.69
C SER A 78 -8.95 10.27 -2.96
N ALA A 79 -9.65 10.76 -1.93
CA ALA A 79 -11.04 11.23 -2.02
C ALA A 79 -11.10 12.65 -2.62
#